data_AF-W4RUS8-F1
#
_entry.id   AF-W4RUS8-F1
#
_cell.length_a   1.000
_cell.length_b   1.000
_cell.length_c   1.000
_cell.angle_alpha   90.00
_cell.angle_beta   90.00
_cell.angle_gamma   90.00
#
_symmetry.space_group_name_H-M   'P 1'
#
loop_
_entity.id
_entity.type
_entity.pdbx_description
1 polymer ?
#
loop_
_entity_poly.entity_id
_entity_poly.type
_entity_poly.pdbx_seq_one_letter_code
_entity_poly.pdbx_strand_id
1 'polypeptide(L)'
;MFLNRLLLCPEPYLDESFGGYILRLTSLNFYDKPSWIYKLGNESTQRLEFNPYSLDLNKTSLEILSGYLHTNKEKLYAMLLPFKGFSKYSVDLMFKYMTNSRSPYFSSRNRICVECIKEYGFIKKYWDIKFVSVCVEHSCFLMEKCPFCKKYLDYSRKSISICNCGFDLTKYKGKRNISNLDFEITKLIIHSCGFKAYENKGNPLYNTNLDEIVDSLIIVSRIFFTNKFSFSIKTNLTELHELLKDPLHFFQNWPINCNYYFNDKYQNKMSINNKNQRDDVLEDYNYYFKGLNKIRYQHVQILRERYLDYLKCLM
;
A
#
# COMPACT_ATOMS: atom_id res chain seq x y z
N MET A 1 -0.07 -27.95 -32.21
CA MET A 1 0.92 -27.11 -31.53
C MET A 1 1.15 -27.69 -30.15
N PHE A 2 2.31 -28.28 -29.89
CA PHE A 2 2.68 -28.68 -28.53
C PHE A 2 2.84 -27.39 -27.72
N LEU A 3 1.91 -27.13 -26.80
CA LEU A 3 2.09 -26.10 -25.78
C LEU A 3 3.42 -26.41 -25.09
N ASN A 4 4.38 -25.48 -25.13
CA ASN A 4 5.57 -25.57 -24.29
C ASN A 4 5.10 -25.56 -22.84
N ARG A 5 5.02 -26.74 -22.24
CA ARG A 5 4.51 -26.96 -20.89
C ARG A 5 5.59 -26.58 -19.89
N LEU A 6 5.22 -25.85 -18.85
CA LEU A 6 6.04 -25.77 -17.64
C LEU A 6 5.97 -27.11 -16.91
N LEU A 7 7.11 -27.55 -16.38
CA LEU A 7 7.21 -28.82 -15.68
C LEU A 7 6.61 -28.73 -14.27
N LEU A 8 6.75 -27.58 -13.60
CA LEU A 8 6.28 -27.35 -12.24
C LEU A 8 5.39 -26.10 -12.16
N CYS A 9 4.09 -26.32 -12.01
CA CYS A 9 3.08 -25.27 -11.81
C CYS A 9 2.25 -25.55 -10.55
N PRO A 10 2.81 -25.42 -9.34
CA PRO A 10 2.01 -25.52 -8.13
C PRO A 10 0.95 -24.42 -8.08
N GLU A 11 -0.18 -24.69 -7.44
CA GLU A 11 -1.22 -23.69 -7.26
C GLU A 11 -0.71 -22.46 -6.45
N PRO A 12 -1.24 -21.25 -6.74
CA PRO A 12 -1.02 -20.08 -5.89
C PRO A 12 -1.54 -20.27 -4.47
N TYR A 13 -0.85 -19.71 -3.48
CA TYR A 13 -1.42 -19.60 -2.14
C TYR A 13 -2.44 -18.47 -2.06
N LEU A 14 -3.42 -18.59 -1.15
CA LEU A 14 -4.54 -17.64 -1.00
C LEU A 14 -4.09 -16.17 -0.83
N ASP A 15 -3.02 -15.96 -0.06
CA ASP A 15 -2.48 -14.65 0.26
C ASP A 15 -1.21 -14.31 -0.53
N GLU A 16 -0.85 -15.11 -1.54
CA GLU A 16 0.35 -14.88 -2.34
C GLU A 16 0.18 -13.70 -3.30
N SER A 17 1.21 -12.85 -3.37
CA SER A 17 1.33 -11.78 -4.37
C SER A 17 1.50 -12.37 -5.76
N PHE A 18 0.96 -11.71 -6.78
CA PHE A 18 1.18 -12.14 -8.17
C PHE A 18 2.69 -12.20 -8.48
N GLY A 19 3.44 -11.15 -8.15
CA GLY A 19 4.90 -11.13 -8.33
C GLY A 19 5.64 -12.20 -7.53
N GLY A 20 5.19 -12.52 -6.33
CA GLY A 20 5.75 -13.60 -5.51
C GLY A 20 5.55 -14.97 -6.13
N TYR A 21 4.38 -15.23 -6.69
CA TYR A 21 4.09 -16.46 -7.41
C TYR A 21 4.93 -16.62 -8.66
N ILE A 22 5.09 -15.54 -9.45
CA ILE A 22 5.99 -15.55 -10.61
C ILE A 22 7.43 -15.87 -10.19
N LEU A 23 7.93 -15.27 -9.10
CA LEU A 23 9.26 -15.57 -8.56
C LEU A 23 9.38 -17.03 -8.09
N ARG A 24 8.34 -17.57 -7.47
CA ARG A 24 8.29 -18.96 -7.00
C ARG A 24 8.33 -19.94 -8.18
N LEU A 25 7.53 -19.69 -9.23
CA LEU A 25 7.56 -20.47 -10.48
C LEU A 25 8.92 -20.39 -11.18
N THR A 26 9.52 -19.20 -11.23
CA THR A 26 10.85 -18.98 -11.79
C THR A 26 11.89 -19.85 -11.10
N SER A 27 11.91 -19.83 -9.77
CA SER A 27 12.82 -20.64 -8.96
C SER A 27 12.57 -22.14 -9.10
N LEU A 28 11.31 -22.58 -9.14
CA LEU A 28 10.95 -24.00 -9.24
C LEU A 28 11.31 -24.60 -10.60
N ASN A 29 11.17 -23.83 -11.68
CA ASN A 29 11.50 -24.29 -13.03
C ASN A 29 12.94 -23.94 -13.44
N PHE A 30 13.81 -23.56 -12.48
CA PHE A 30 15.24 -23.29 -12.69
C PHE A 30 15.54 -22.19 -13.73
N TYR A 31 14.65 -21.21 -13.87
CA TYR A 31 14.92 -20.03 -14.70
C TYR A 31 15.65 -18.95 -13.90
N ASP A 32 16.56 -18.23 -14.57
CA ASP A 32 17.34 -17.16 -13.93
C ASP A 32 16.55 -15.86 -13.68
N LYS A 33 15.49 -15.63 -14.46
CA LYS A 33 14.70 -14.40 -14.40
C LYS A 33 13.23 -14.70 -14.71
N PRO A 34 12.27 -13.94 -14.18
CA PRO A 34 10.84 -14.16 -14.44
C PRO A 34 10.40 -13.77 -15.86
N SER A 35 11.28 -13.15 -16.66
CA SER A 35 10.93 -12.57 -17.95
C SER A 35 10.32 -13.56 -18.94
N TRP A 36 10.64 -14.85 -18.80
CA TRP A 36 10.07 -15.92 -19.62
C TRP A 36 8.55 -15.99 -19.48
N ILE A 37 7.97 -15.78 -18.30
CA ILE A 37 6.53 -15.96 -18.08
C ILE A 37 5.73 -14.88 -18.80
N TYR A 38 6.23 -13.65 -18.77
CA TYR A 38 5.58 -12.52 -19.44
C TYR A 38 5.65 -12.68 -20.96
N LYS A 39 6.74 -13.26 -21.49
CA LYS A 39 6.81 -13.63 -22.91
C LYS A 39 5.77 -14.68 -23.31
N LEU A 40 5.47 -15.65 -22.44
CA LEU A 40 4.39 -16.62 -22.69
C LEU A 40 3.01 -15.95 -22.78
N GLY A 41 2.80 -14.88 -22.00
CA GLY A 41 1.57 -14.07 -22.02
C GLY A 41 1.47 -13.06 -23.18
N ASN A 42 2.42 -13.07 -24.13
CA ASN A 42 2.55 -12.07 -25.20
C ASN A 42 2.78 -10.62 -24.70
N GLU A 43 3.46 -10.47 -23.57
CA GLU A 43 3.65 -9.19 -22.91
C GLU A 43 5.08 -8.63 -23.04
N SER A 44 5.19 -7.29 -22.98
CA SER A 44 6.49 -6.61 -22.95
C SER A 44 7.18 -6.77 -21.59
N THR A 45 8.37 -7.36 -21.60
CA THR A 45 9.12 -7.73 -20.38
C THR A 45 9.71 -6.55 -19.61
N GLN A 46 10.07 -5.44 -20.29
CA GLN A 46 10.86 -4.36 -19.70
C GLN A 46 10.24 -3.73 -18.45
N ARG A 47 8.91 -3.65 -18.34
CA ARG A 47 8.22 -3.08 -17.18
C ARG A 47 7.81 -4.14 -16.16
N LEU A 48 7.42 -5.32 -16.62
CA LEU A 48 6.83 -6.38 -15.80
C LEU A 48 7.83 -7.08 -14.90
N GLU A 49 9.10 -7.11 -15.28
CA GLU A 49 10.18 -7.61 -14.42
C GLU A 49 10.30 -6.79 -13.12
N PHE A 50 10.01 -5.49 -13.18
CA PHE A 50 10.13 -4.59 -12.03
C PHE A 50 8.79 -4.28 -11.36
N ASN A 51 7.71 -4.39 -12.11
CA ASN A 51 6.35 -4.17 -11.63
C ASN A 51 5.39 -5.19 -12.25
N PRO A 52 5.20 -6.37 -11.63
CA PRO A 52 4.27 -7.40 -12.12
C PRO A 52 2.84 -6.89 -12.30
N TYR A 53 2.49 -5.84 -11.57
CA TYR A 53 1.19 -5.19 -11.56
C TYR A 53 0.97 -4.21 -12.72
N SER A 54 1.99 -3.97 -13.55
CA SER A 54 1.80 -3.30 -14.84
C SER A 54 1.36 -4.26 -15.94
N LEU A 55 1.08 -5.53 -15.62
CA LEU A 55 0.52 -6.49 -16.56
C LEU A 55 -0.74 -5.88 -17.14
N ASP A 56 -0.88 -5.91 -18.46
CA ASP A 56 -2.14 -5.51 -19.04
C ASP A 56 -3.20 -6.49 -18.55
N LEU A 57 -4.09 -5.99 -17.70
CA LEU A 57 -5.16 -6.75 -17.09
C LEU A 57 -6.31 -7.00 -18.08
N ASN A 58 -6.08 -6.75 -19.37
CA ASN A 58 -6.96 -7.25 -20.41
C ASN A 58 -7.19 -8.76 -20.21
N LYS A 59 -8.39 -9.22 -20.59
CA LYS A 59 -8.77 -10.63 -20.42
C LYS A 59 -7.76 -11.56 -21.09
N THR A 60 -7.19 -11.15 -22.22
CA THR A 60 -6.36 -11.97 -23.12
C THR A 60 -5.05 -12.43 -22.46
N SER A 61 -4.29 -11.55 -21.82
CA SER A 61 -2.98 -11.91 -21.25
C SER A 61 -3.12 -12.86 -20.06
N LEU A 62 -4.10 -12.63 -19.19
CA LEU A 62 -4.41 -13.55 -18.08
C LEU A 62 -5.01 -14.87 -18.58
N GLU A 63 -5.84 -14.87 -19.63
CA GLU A 63 -6.35 -16.10 -20.24
C GLU A 63 -5.18 -16.96 -20.74
N ILE A 64 -4.25 -16.36 -21.48
CA ILE A 64 -3.07 -17.06 -22.02
C ILE A 64 -2.22 -17.63 -20.88
N LEU A 65 -1.88 -16.81 -19.89
CA LEU A 65 -1.09 -17.25 -18.74
C LEU A 65 -1.79 -18.37 -17.95
N SER A 66 -3.10 -18.27 -17.75
CA SER A 66 -3.88 -19.30 -17.04
C SER A 66 -3.79 -20.66 -17.73
N GLY A 67 -3.79 -20.69 -19.07
CA GLY A 67 -3.60 -21.89 -19.86
C GLY A 67 -2.23 -22.55 -19.68
N TYR A 68 -1.16 -21.74 -19.64
CA TYR A 68 0.21 -22.24 -19.40
C TYR A 68 0.47 -22.66 -17.95
N LEU A 69 -0.19 -21.98 -17.00
CA LEU A 69 0.01 -22.18 -15.56
C LEU A 69 -0.92 -23.23 -14.95
N HIS A 70 -1.82 -23.82 -15.73
CA HIS A 70 -2.81 -24.80 -15.26
C HIS A 70 -3.62 -24.30 -14.06
N THR A 71 -3.94 -23.01 -14.04
CA THR A 71 -4.74 -22.39 -13.00
C THR A 71 -5.85 -21.56 -13.62
N ASN A 72 -6.78 -21.09 -12.80
CA ASN A 72 -7.86 -20.24 -13.28
C ASN A 72 -7.40 -18.77 -13.36
N LYS A 73 -7.72 -18.07 -14.46
CA LYS A 73 -7.51 -16.62 -14.61
C LYS A 73 -8.09 -15.80 -13.45
N GLU A 74 -9.23 -16.20 -12.87
CA GLU A 74 -9.81 -15.53 -11.71
C GLU A 74 -8.91 -15.62 -10.48
N LYS A 75 -8.18 -16.73 -10.30
CA LYS A 75 -7.17 -16.86 -9.23
C LYS A 75 -6.00 -15.91 -9.48
N LEU A 76 -5.45 -15.88 -10.70
CA LEU A 76 -4.36 -14.96 -11.06
C LEU A 76 -4.78 -13.50 -10.88
N TYR A 77 -6.01 -13.18 -11.28
CA TYR A 77 -6.60 -11.86 -11.10
C TYR A 77 -6.78 -11.50 -9.61
N ALA A 78 -7.20 -12.45 -8.77
CA ALA A 78 -7.31 -12.26 -7.31
C ALA A 78 -5.97 -12.01 -6.59
N MET A 79 -4.84 -12.36 -7.22
CA MET A 79 -3.50 -12.08 -6.71
C MET A 79 -3.02 -10.67 -7.06
N LEU A 80 -3.60 -10.07 -8.11
CA LEU A 80 -3.22 -8.74 -8.61
C LEU A 80 -3.86 -7.61 -7.79
N LEU A 81 -4.96 -7.86 -7.08
CA LEU A 81 -5.77 -6.83 -6.44
C LEU A 81 -6.29 -7.30 -5.05
N PRO A 82 -6.14 -6.49 -3.98
CA PRO A 82 -6.87 -6.69 -2.74
C PRO A 82 -8.27 -6.07 -2.85
N PHE A 83 -9.21 -6.76 -3.51
CA PHE A 83 -10.54 -6.23 -3.87
C PHE A 83 -11.42 -5.77 -2.72
N LYS A 84 -11.28 -6.34 -1.52
CA LYS A 84 -12.20 -6.04 -0.41
C LYS A 84 -11.98 -4.66 0.21
N GLY A 85 -10.86 -4.00 -0.11
CA GLY A 85 -10.49 -2.74 0.52
C GLY A 85 -10.57 -1.51 -0.39
N PHE A 86 -11.13 -1.57 -1.59
CA PHE A 86 -11.27 -0.38 -2.44
C PHE A 86 -12.73 -0.05 -2.67
N SER A 87 -13.08 1.24 -2.59
CA SER A 87 -14.37 1.70 -3.10
C SER A 87 -14.49 1.46 -4.61
N LYS A 88 -15.73 1.29 -5.11
CA LYS A 88 -16.00 1.13 -6.56
C LYS A 88 -15.34 2.22 -7.41
N TYR A 89 -15.29 3.45 -6.89
CA TYR A 89 -14.61 4.60 -7.50
C TYR A 89 -13.09 4.41 -7.60
N SER A 90 -12.48 3.89 -6.54
CA SER A 90 -11.02 3.73 -6.46
C SER A 90 -10.51 2.52 -7.22
N VAL A 91 -11.35 1.53 -7.51
CA VAL A 91 -11.02 0.41 -8.41
C VAL A 91 -10.67 0.93 -9.82
N ASP A 92 -11.45 1.84 -10.39
CA ASP A 92 -11.18 2.42 -11.73
C ASP A 92 -9.88 3.24 -11.75
N LEU A 93 -9.62 4.00 -10.69
CA LEU A 93 -8.35 4.73 -10.51
C LEU A 93 -7.17 3.78 -10.27
N MET A 94 -7.37 2.69 -9.56
CA MET A 94 -6.36 1.68 -9.27
C MET A 94 -5.85 1.01 -10.55
N PHE A 95 -6.73 0.61 -11.47
CA PHE A 95 -6.34 0.13 -12.80
C PHE A 95 -5.50 1.17 -13.56
N LYS A 96 -5.84 2.45 -13.43
CA LYS A 96 -5.09 3.57 -14.02
C LYS A 96 -3.73 3.84 -13.36
N TYR A 97 -3.55 3.51 -12.08
CA TYR A 97 -2.34 3.83 -11.32
C TYR A 97 -1.42 2.64 -11.01
N MET A 98 -1.89 1.39 -11.03
CA MET A 98 -1.04 0.21 -10.86
C MET A 98 0.03 0.07 -11.93
N THR A 99 -0.28 0.54 -13.14
CA THR A 99 0.65 0.59 -14.28
C THR A 99 1.71 1.68 -14.14
N ASN A 100 1.56 2.61 -13.19
CA ASN A 100 2.46 3.73 -12.95
C ASN A 100 3.22 3.55 -11.62
N SER A 101 4.55 3.66 -11.64
CA SER A 101 5.43 3.69 -10.45
C SER A 101 5.17 4.86 -9.48
N ARG A 102 4.07 5.60 -9.69
CA ARG A 102 3.61 6.77 -8.94
C ARG A 102 2.31 6.51 -8.18
N SER A 103 1.80 5.27 -8.13
CA SER A 103 0.64 4.94 -7.30
C SER A 103 0.86 5.40 -5.85
N PRO A 104 -0.11 6.10 -5.23
CA PRO A 104 -0.04 6.40 -3.81
C PRO A 104 -0.29 5.15 -2.96
N TYR A 105 -1.01 4.15 -3.50
CA TYR A 105 -1.45 2.97 -2.76
C TYR A 105 -0.47 1.80 -2.87
N PHE A 106 0.17 1.60 -4.03
CA PHE A 106 1.03 0.45 -4.30
C PHE A 106 2.50 0.82 -4.42
N SER A 107 3.34 -0.11 -3.98
CA SER A 107 4.79 -0.06 -4.09
C SER A 107 5.22 -1.01 -5.20
N SER A 108 6.11 -0.56 -6.08
CA SER A 108 6.84 -1.48 -6.98
C SER A 108 8.02 -2.16 -6.26
N ARG A 109 8.18 -1.94 -4.95
CA ARG A 109 9.27 -2.55 -4.17
C ARG A 109 8.80 -3.90 -3.65
N ASN A 110 9.58 -4.93 -3.92
CA ASN A 110 9.34 -6.28 -3.41
C ASN A 110 9.78 -6.34 -1.94
N ARG A 111 8.86 -6.03 -1.03
CA ARG A 111 9.10 -6.06 0.42
C ARG A 111 8.88 -7.47 0.94
N ILE A 112 9.78 -7.94 1.81
CA ILE A 112 9.70 -9.31 2.33
C ILE A 112 9.90 -9.37 3.84
N CYS A 113 9.22 -10.32 4.49
CA CYS A 113 9.65 -10.87 5.77
C CYS A 113 10.45 -12.15 5.52
N VAL A 114 11.69 -12.19 5.98
CA VAL A 114 12.57 -13.36 5.82
C VAL A 114 12.09 -14.57 6.61
N GLU A 115 11.46 -14.37 7.77
CA GLU A 115 10.92 -15.48 8.57
C GLU A 115 9.67 -16.06 7.90
N CYS A 116 8.75 -15.23 7.37
CA CYS A 116 7.63 -15.73 6.56
C CYS A 116 8.12 -16.51 5.32
N ILE A 117 9.21 -16.09 4.67
CA ILE A 117 9.74 -16.82 3.52
C ILE A 117 10.23 -18.21 3.95
N LYS A 118 10.89 -18.33 5.12
CA LYS A 118 11.34 -19.63 5.64
C LYS A 118 10.17 -20.52 6.06
N GLU A 119 9.15 -19.94 6.70
CA GLU A 119 8.01 -20.69 7.24
C GLU A 119 6.99 -21.09 6.17
N TYR A 120 6.67 -20.17 5.26
CA TYR A 120 5.56 -20.33 4.32
C TYR A 120 5.99 -20.46 2.86
N GLY A 121 7.19 -19.98 2.49
CA GLY A 121 7.71 -20.11 1.13
C GLY A 121 7.04 -19.22 0.07
N PHE A 122 6.32 -18.16 0.47
CA PHE A 122 5.71 -17.21 -0.47
C PHE A 122 5.72 -15.76 0.05
N ILE A 123 5.49 -14.80 -0.85
CA ILE A 123 5.42 -13.37 -0.55
C ILE A 123 3.96 -12.95 -0.43
N LYS A 124 3.57 -12.35 0.70
CA LYS A 124 2.18 -11.94 0.95
C LYS A 124 1.76 -10.74 0.10
N LYS A 125 0.57 -10.79 -0.51
CA LYS A 125 0.09 -9.77 -1.44
C LYS A 125 -0.16 -8.39 -0.83
N TYR A 126 -0.53 -8.33 0.44
CA TYR A 126 -0.71 -7.04 1.12
C TYR A 126 0.61 -6.29 1.38
N TRP A 127 1.78 -6.92 1.24
CA TRP A 127 3.07 -6.23 1.35
C TRP A 127 3.36 -5.30 0.17
N ASP A 128 2.65 -5.47 -0.95
CA ASP A 128 2.72 -4.56 -2.09
C ASP A 128 2.01 -3.22 -1.82
N ILE A 129 1.21 -3.14 -0.75
CA ILE A 129 0.60 -1.89 -0.32
C ILE A 129 1.69 -1.01 0.30
N LYS A 130 1.80 0.23 -0.21
CA LYS A 130 2.89 1.16 0.08
C LYS A 130 3.06 1.47 1.56
N PHE A 131 1.96 1.48 2.31
CA PHE A 131 1.90 1.79 3.73
C PHE A 131 2.19 0.59 4.64
N VAL A 132 2.31 -0.62 4.09
CA VAL A 132 2.68 -1.82 4.83
C VAL A 132 4.20 -1.93 4.92
N SER A 133 4.71 -1.81 6.14
CA SER A 133 6.13 -1.66 6.44
C SER A 133 6.65 -2.72 7.42
N VAL A 134 5.75 -3.42 8.10
CA VAL A 134 6.08 -4.42 9.12
C VAL A 134 5.37 -5.74 8.85
N CYS A 135 5.98 -6.82 9.31
CA CYS A 135 5.32 -8.12 9.41
C CYS A 135 4.65 -8.23 10.78
N VAL A 136 3.31 -8.36 10.78
CA VAL A 136 2.52 -8.56 12.01
C VAL A 136 2.73 -9.93 12.65
N GLU A 137 3.15 -10.94 11.89
CA GLU A 137 3.40 -12.31 12.39
C GLU A 137 4.72 -12.41 13.13
N HIS A 138 5.78 -11.83 12.56
CA HIS A 138 7.14 -11.94 13.10
C HIS A 138 7.61 -10.71 13.86
N SER A 139 6.77 -9.68 13.95
CA SER A 139 7.08 -8.45 14.66
C SER A 139 8.43 -7.84 14.24
N CYS A 140 8.67 -7.77 12.93
CA CYS A 140 9.86 -7.17 12.35
C CYS A 140 9.56 -6.27 11.15
N PHE A 141 10.43 -5.30 10.87
CA PHE A 141 10.34 -4.49 9.66
C PHE A 141 10.50 -5.36 8.41
N LEU A 142 9.70 -5.07 7.39
CA LEU A 142 9.88 -5.68 6.08
C LEU A 142 11.19 -5.20 5.45
N MET A 143 11.90 -6.13 4.84
CA MET A 143 13.12 -5.83 4.09
C MET A 143 12.74 -5.31 2.70
N GLU A 144 13.22 -4.12 2.35
CA GLU A 144 13.10 -3.57 0.99
C GLU A 144 14.45 -3.47 0.25
N LYS A 145 15.56 -3.57 0.97
CA LYS A 145 16.93 -3.52 0.41
C LYS A 145 17.72 -4.76 0.83
N CYS A 146 18.52 -5.27 -0.08
CA CYS A 146 19.47 -6.32 0.24
C CYS A 146 20.51 -5.80 1.26
N PRO A 147 20.78 -6.51 2.36
CA PRO A 147 21.74 -6.07 3.36
C PRO A 147 23.18 -6.11 2.84
N PHE A 148 23.47 -6.90 1.81
CA PHE A 148 24.79 -7.00 1.19
C PHE A 148 25.01 -5.91 0.15
N CYS A 149 24.27 -5.94 -0.97
CA CYS A 149 24.50 -5.00 -2.08
C CYS A 149 23.77 -3.64 -1.94
N LYS A 150 22.94 -3.46 -0.89
CA LYS A 150 22.16 -2.26 -0.58
C LYS A 150 21.14 -1.81 -1.64
N LYS A 151 21.03 -2.52 -2.77
CA LYS A 151 20.02 -2.29 -3.80
C LYS A 151 18.63 -2.71 -3.32
N TYR A 152 17.60 -2.05 -3.85
CA TYR A 152 16.22 -2.44 -3.61
C TYR A 152 15.94 -3.84 -4.14
N LEU A 153 15.07 -4.56 -3.44
CA LEU A 153 14.51 -5.80 -3.91
C LEU A 153 13.41 -5.48 -4.93
N ASP A 154 13.50 -6.12 -6.09
CA ASP A 154 12.51 -6.06 -7.15
C ASP A 154 12.02 -7.48 -7.50
N TYR A 155 11.10 -7.57 -8.44
CA TYR A 155 10.53 -8.82 -8.91
C TYR A 155 11.37 -9.49 -10.01
N SER A 156 12.50 -8.91 -10.46
CA SER A 156 13.34 -9.45 -11.54
C SER A 156 14.28 -10.57 -11.08
N ARG A 157 14.27 -10.86 -9.78
CA ARG A 157 15.14 -11.85 -9.12
C ARG A 157 14.81 -13.27 -9.57
N LYS A 158 15.76 -14.18 -9.40
CA LYS A 158 15.56 -15.61 -9.69
C LYS A 158 14.69 -16.35 -8.67
N SER A 159 14.60 -15.83 -7.45
CA SER A 159 13.92 -16.49 -6.33
C SER A 159 13.50 -15.48 -5.27
N ILE A 160 12.49 -15.83 -4.47
CA ILE A 160 12.02 -15.03 -3.34
C ILE A 160 13.11 -14.85 -2.27
N SER A 161 13.95 -15.87 -2.07
CA SER A 161 15.00 -15.90 -1.04
C SER A 161 16.36 -15.39 -1.51
N ILE A 162 16.59 -15.23 -2.81
CA ILE A 162 17.89 -14.84 -3.36
C ILE A 162 17.83 -13.44 -3.98
N CYS A 163 18.81 -12.60 -3.67
CA CYS A 163 18.99 -11.31 -4.31
C CYS A 163 19.65 -11.44 -5.69
N ASN A 164 19.47 -10.46 -6.57
CA ASN A 164 20.20 -10.35 -7.85
C ASN A 164 21.73 -10.33 -7.70
N CYS A 165 22.25 -9.98 -6.52
CA CYS A 165 23.69 -10.08 -6.22
C CYS A 165 24.14 -11.48 -5.77
N GLY A 166 23.25 -12.47 -5.71
CA GLY A 166 23.53 -13.82 -5.23
C GLY A 166 23.42 -14.02 -3.72
N PHE A 167 23.28 -12.93 -2.94
CA PHE A 167 23.10 -13.04 -1.49
C PHE A 167 21.79 -13.75 -1.13
N ASP A 168 21.88 -14.70 -0.21
CA ASP A 168 20.73 -15.38 0.40
C ASP A 168 20.11 -14.50 1.49
N LEU A 169 18.94 -13.95 1.19
CA LEU A 169 18.20 -13.02 2.03
C LEU A 169 17.72 -13.68 3.32
N THR A 170 17.57 -15.00 3.36
CA THR A 170 17.12 -15.74 4.56
C THR A 170 18.16 -15.73 5.69
N LYS A 171 19.43 -15.42 5.36
CA LYS A 171 20.52 -15.25 6.33
C LYS A 171 20.42 -13.95 7.12
N TYR A 172 19.63 -12.99 6.65
CA TYR A 172 19.39 -11.75 7.40
C TYR A 172 18.40 -12.00 8.54
N LYS A 173 18.57 -11.29 9.64
CA LYS A 173 17.59 -11.23 10.73
C LYS A 173 16.89 -9.87 10.68
N GLY A 174 15.57 -9.90 10.56
CA GLY A 174 14.74 -8.69 10.49
C GLY A 174 15.01 -7.74 11.66
N LYS A 175 15.01 -6.42 11.39
CA LYS A 175 15.10 -5.41 12.46
C LYS A 175 13.85 -5.50 13.33
N ARG A 176 14.04 -5.67 14.63
CA ARG A 176 12.99 -5.72 15.67
C ARG A 176 12.91 -4.36 16.38
N ASN A 177 12.01 -4.24 17.37
CA ASN A 177 11.66 -2.99 18.06
C ASN A 177 10.87 -2.02 17.17
N ILE A 178 9.69 -2.48 16.79
CA ILE A 178 8.72 -1.70 16.01
C ILE A 178 7.89 -0.85 16.96
N SER A 179 7.54 0.37 16.55
CA SER A 179 6.61 1.20 17.33
C SER A 179 5.18 0.64 17.26
N ASN A 180 4.37 0.86 18.31
CA ASN A 180 2.96 0.46 18.27
C ASN A 180 2.23 1.03 17.04
N LEU A 181 2.63 2.20 16.59
CA LEU A 181 2.01 2.91 15.48
C LEU A 181 2.20 2.22 14.13
N ASP A 182 3.39 1.67 13.89
CA ASP A 182 3.71 0.94 12.66
C ASP A 182 2.92 -0.37 12.55
N PHE A 183 2.64 -1.00 13.70
CA PHE A 183 1.72 -2.13 13.76
C PHE A 183 0.30 -1.69 13.48
N GLU A 184 -0.18 -0.61 14.09
CA GLU A 184 -1.57 -0.17 13.93
C GLU A 184 -1.91 0.17 12.48
N ILE A 185 -1.04 0.88 11.74
CA ILE A 185 -1.31 1.14 10.31
C ILE A 185 -1.34 -0.15 9.50
N THR A 186 -0.46 -1.10 9.78
CA THR A 186 -0.43 -2.38 9.06
C THR A 186 -1.68 -3.22 9.40
N LYS A 187 -2.13 -3.23 10.65
CA LYS A 187 -3.38 -3.89 11.05
C LYS A 187 -4.60 -3.26 10.39
N LEU A 188 -4.68 -1.93 10.35
CA LEU A 188 -5.73 -1.18 9.66
C LEU A 188 -5.84 -1.60 8.18
N ILE A 189 -4.71 -1.69 7.49
CA ILE A 189 -4.65 -2.09 6.08
C ILE A 189 -5.06 -3.56 5.89
N ILE A 190 -4.53 -4.46 6.72
CA ILE A 190 -4.87 -5.89 6.66
C ILE A 190 -6.37 -6.09 6.94
N HIS A 191 -6.93 -5.32 7.89
CA HIS A 191 -8.35 -5.30 8.22
C HIS A 191 -9.20 -4.82 7.05
N SER A 192 -8.93 -3.62 6.52
CA SER A 192 -9.72 -3.00 5.45
C SER A 192 -9.68 -3.80 4.15
N CYS A 193 -8.55 -4.46 3.86
CA CYS A 193 -8.46 -5.36 2.72
C CYS A 193 -9.04 -6.76 2.97
N GLY A 194 -9.59 -7.03 4.17
CA GLY A 194 -10.28 -8.29 4.50
C GLY A 194 -9.38 -9.51 4.61
N PHE A 195 -8.08 -9.33 4.87
CA PHE A 195 -7.12 -10.43 5.07
C PHE A 195 -7.22 -11.04 6.46
N LYS A 196 -7.35 -10.19 7.48
CA LYS A 196 -7.50 -10.60 8.88
C LYS A 196 -8.24 -9.52 9.64
N ALA A 197 -9.29 -9.92 10.36
CA ALA A 197 -10.01 -9.03 11.25
C ALA A 197 -9.15 -8.65 12.46
N TYR A 198 -9.31 -7.42 12.88
CA TYR A 198 -8.67 -6.81 14.04
C TYR A 198 -9.72 -6.00 14.77
N GLU A 199 -9.61 -5.95 16.09
CA GLU A 199 -10.54 -5.22 16.94
C GLU A 199 -10.39 -3.71 16.74
N ASN A 200 -11.52 -3.02 16.54
CA ASN A 200 -11.54 -1.57 16.43
C ASN A 200 -11.40 -0.94 17.82
N LYS A 201 -10.24 -0.34 18.10
CA LYS A 201 -9.95 0.39 19.35
C LYS A 201 -10.42 1.85 19.31
N GLY A 202 -11.63 2.07 18.81
CA GLY A 202 -12.20 3.42 18.62
C GLY A 202 -11.47 4.26 17.57
N ASN A 203 -10.71 3.67 16.65
CA ASN A 203 -10.15 4.38 15.52
C ASN A 203 -11.13 4.27 14.33
N PRO A 204 -11.66 5.39 13.84
CA PRO A 204 -12.78 5.37 12.91
C PRO A 204 -12.36 4.88 11.51
N LEU A 205 -11.06 4.83 11.21
CA LEU A 205 -10.51 4.27 9.97
C LEU A 205 -10.71 2.75 9.83
N TYR A 206 -10.94 2.00 10.92
CA TYR A 206 -11.23 0.56 10.85
C TYR A 206 -12.52 0.26 10.08
N ASN A 207 -13.44 1.23 9.98
CA ASN A 207 -14.72 1.06 9.29
C ASN A 207 -14.69 1.57 7.83
N THR A 208 -13.51 1.86 7.31
CA THR A 208 -13.32 2.48 5.99
C THR A 208 -12.52 1.59 5.03
N ASN A 209 -12.58 1.90 3.75
CA ASN A 209 -11.79 1.24 2.72
C ASN A 209 -10.33 1.74 2.71
N LEU A 210 -9.40 0.94 2.18
CA LEU A 210 -7.97 1.27 2.04
C LEU A 210 -7.73 2.63 1.37
N ASP A 211 -8.48 2.97 0.32
CA ASP A 211 -8.37 4.25 -0.36
C ASP A 211 -8.69 5.41 0.59
N GLU A 212 -9.77 5.29 1.36
CA GLU A 212 -10.15 6.30 2.35
C GLU A 212 -9.14 6.38 3.51
N ILE A 213 -8.59 5.25 3.96
CA ILE A 213 -7.50 5.21 4.96
C ILE A 213 -6.29 5.99 4.44
N VAL A 214 -5.80 5.64 3.26
CA VAL A 214 -4.60 6.23 2.67
C VAL A 214 -4.80 7.72 2.43
N ASP A 215 -5.93 8.10 1.83
CA ASP A 215 -6.21 9.49 1.51
C ASP A 215 -6.42 10.31 2.79
N SER A 216 -7.11 9.78 3.80
CA SER A 216 -7.25 10.41 5.12
C SER A 216 -5.91 10.71 5.77
N LEU A 217 -5.00 9.73 5.82
CA LEU A 217 -3.67 9.90 6.41
C LEU A 217 -2.84 10.93 5.65
N ILE A 218 -2.91 10.92 4.31
CA ILE A 218 -2.22 11.89 3.46
C ILE A 218 -2.78 13.31 3.67
N ILE A 219 -4.09 13.45 3.73
CA ILE A 219 -4.76 14.75 3.93
C ILE A 219 -4.39 15.33 5.29
N VAL A 220 -4.52 14.54 6.35
CA VAL A 220 -4.18 14.97 7.71
C VAL A 220 -2.69 15.35 7.82
N SER A 221 -1.79 14.54 7.25
CA SER A 221 -0.35 14.83 7.15
C SER A 221 -0.06 16.20 6.54
N ARG A 222 -0.85 16.62 5.53
CA ARG A 222 -0.65 17.89 4.83
C ARG A 222 -1.36 19.06 5.45
N ILE A 223 -2.54 18.85 6.02
CA ILE A 223 -3.31 19.93 6.61
C ILE A 223 -2.70 20.36 7.94
N PHE A 224 -2.27 19.41 8.76
CA PHE A 224 -1.87 19.67 10.14
C PHE A 224 -0.35 19.64 10.34
N PHE A 225 0.38 18.89 9.52
CA PHE A 225 1.78 18.55 9.85
C PHE A 225 2.81 18.98 8.80
N THR A 226 2.41 19.28 7.55
CA THR A 226 3.34 19.69 6.49
C THR A 226 2.78 20.83 5.63
N ASN A 227 3.44 22.00 5.61
CA ASN A 227 3.07 23.15 4.75
C ASN A 227 3.32 22.93 3.23
N LYS A 228 3.48 21.69 2.75
CA LYS A 228 3.82 21.38 1.34
C LYS A 228 2.83 20.41 0.70
N PHE A 229 2.13 20.88 -0.34
CA PHE A 229 1.19 20.08 -1.14
C PHE A 229 1.95 19.23 -2.20
N SER A 230 2.38 18.01 -1.87
CA SER A 230 2.90 17.07 -2.89
C SER A 230 2.37 15.64 -2.72
N PHE A 231 1.75 15.11 -3.79
CA PHE A 231 1.19 13.75 -3.86
C PHE A 231 2.19 12.66 -4.24
N SER A 232 3.39 13.02 -4.69
CA SER A 232 4.42 12.03 -4.99
C SER A 232 5.21 11.71 -3.73
N ILE A 233 4.69 10.79 -2.92
CA ILE A 233 5.44 10.17 -1.82
C ILE A 233 6.46 9.21 -2.47
N LYS A 234 7.58 9.70 -2.99
CA LYS A 234 8.73 8.85 -3.36
C LYS A 234 9.54 8.58 -2.09
N THR A 235 8.94 7.91 -1.12
CA THR A 235 9.57 7.71 0.18
C THR A 235 10.01 6.28 0.38
N ASN A 236 11.15 6.12 1.05
CA ASN A 236 11.52 4.83 1.63
C ASN A 236 10.69 4.54 2.88
N LEU A 237 10.78 3.32 3.41
CA LEU A 237 10.00 2.94 4.59
C LEU A 237 10.26 3.91 5.76
N THR A 238 11.51 4.29 6.01
CA THR A 238 11.88 5.21 7.11
C THR A 238 11.17 6.55 7.00
N GLU A 239 11.23 7.21 5.85
CA GLU A 239 10.53 8.47 5.61
C GLU A 239 9.00 8.33 5.69
N LEU A 240 8.47 7.19 5.27
CA LEU A 240 7.03 6.91 5.37
C LEU A 240 6.57 6.81 6.82
N HIS A 241 7.36 6.15 7.68
CA HIS A 241 7.07 6.04 9.10
C HIS A 241 7.01 7.40 9.79
N GLU A 242 8.00 8.26 9.55
CA GLU A 242 8.03 9.61 10.12
C GLU A 242 6.82 10.45 9.68
N LEU A 243 6.46 10.39 8.39
CA LEU A 243 5.33 11.17 7.85
C LEU A 243 3.95 10.76 8.39
N LEU A 244 3.82 9.53 8.87
CA LEU A 244 2.54 8.96 9.30
C LEU A 244 2.34 8.98 10.80
N LYS A 245 3.37 9.40 11.55
CA LYS A 245 3.32 9.37 13.00
C LYS A 245 2.16 10.21 13.55
N ASP A 246 2.12 11.48 13.17
CA ASP A 246 1.11 12.41 13.66
C ASP A 246 -0.28 12.16 13.03
N PRO A 247 -0.41 11.85 11.73
CA PRO A 247 -1.71 11.46 11.16
C PRO A 247 -2.34 10.25 11.82
N LEU A 248 -1.57 9.22 12.16
CA LEU A 248 -2.13 8.06 12.84
C LEU A 248 -2.54 8.41 14.27
N HIS A 249 -1.78 9.24 14.97
CA HIS A 249 -2.17 9.77 16.28
C HIS A 249 -3.45 10.60 16.22
N PHE A 250 -3.67 11.39 15.17
CA PHE A 250 -4.90 12.16 14.95
C PHE A 250 -6.16 11.28 14.97
N PHE A 251 -6.09 10.07 14.42
CA PHE A 251 -7.21 9.11 14.40
C PHE A 251 -7.28 8.17 15.60
N GLN A 252 -6.28 8.18 16.49
CA GLN A 252 -6.33 7.46 17.76
C GLN A 252 -7.25 8.18 18.75
N ASN A 253 -7.86 7.44 19.68
CA ASN A 253 -8.75 7.98 20.73
C ASN A 253 -9.83 8.92 20.19
N TRP A 254 -10.47 8.52 19.09
CA TRP A 254 -11.43 9.37 18.40
C TRP A 254 -12.68 9.66 19.25
N PRO A 255 -13.25 10.90 19.22
CA PRO A 255 -12.81 12.07 18.44
C PRO A 255 -11.87 13.02 19.20
N ILE A 256 -11.32 12.62 20.35
CA ILE A 256 -10.61 13.51 21.28
C ILE A 256 -9.36 14.12 20.63
N ASN A 257 -8.49 13.29 20.05
CA ASN A 257 -7.26 13.77 19.43
C ASN A 257 -7.54 14.72 18.26
N CYS A 258 -8.50 14.37 17.40
CA CYS A 258 -8.96 15.22 16.31
C CYS A 258 -9.39 16.62 16.78
N ASN A 259 -10.20 16.68 17.85
CA ASN A 259 -10.64 17.97 18.41
C ASN A 259 -9.49 18.79 18.96
N TYR A 260 -8.52 18.14 19.62
CA TYR A 260 -7.32 18.81 20.10
C TYR A 260 -6.57 19.48 18.93
N TYR A 261 -6.36 18.77 17.82
CA TYR A 261 -5.68 19.33 16.64
C TYR A 261 -6.48 20.46 15.96
N PHE A 262 -7.80 20.34 15.89
CA PHE A 262 -8.64 21.44 15.39
C PHE A 262 -8.51 22.69 16.26
N ASN A 263 -8.57 22.53 17.59
CA ASN A 263 -8.45 23.63 18.54
C ASN A 263 -7.05 24.25 18.58
N ASP A 264 -5.99 23.45 18.60
CA ASP A 264 -4.61 23.94 18.58
C ASP A 264 -4.36 24.80 17.33
N LYS A 265 -4.79 24.32 16.16
CA LYS A 265 -4.67 25.07 14.91
C LYS A 265 -5.52 26.35 14.92
N TYR A 266 -6.71 26.31 15.50
CA TYR A 266 -7.57 27.49 15.67
C TYR A 266 -6.95 28.54 16.60
N GLN A 267 -6.47 28.12 17.77
CA GLN A 267 -5.85 29.01 18.77
C GLN A 267 -4.53 29.61 18.29
N ASN A 268 -3.66 28.81 17.66
CA ASN A 268 -2.41 29.30 17.07
C ASN A 268 -2.64 30.37 15.98
N LYS A 269 -3.79 30.37 15.30
CA LYS A 269 -4.16 31.43 14.35
C LYS A 269 -4.74 32.68 15.03
N MET A 270 -5.53 32.51 16.09
CA MET A 270 -6.05 33.66 16.86
C MET A 270 -4.93 34.49 17.49
N SER A 271 -3.81 33.88 17.89
CA SER A 271 -2.65 34.59 18.40
C SER A 271 -1.86 35.37 17.33
N ILE A 272 -2.10 35.13 16.03
CA ILE A 272 -1.27 35.69 14.94
C ILE A 272 -1.93 36.90 14.25
N ASN A 273 -3.27 37.08 14.27
CA ASN A 273 -3.91 38.22 13.59
C ASN A 273 -5.14 38.79 14.32
N ASN A 274 -5.04 40.07 14.70
CA ASN A 274 -6.13 40.90 15.21
C ASN A 274 -6.86 41.59 14.03
N LYS A 275 -8.06 41.12 13.67
CA LYS A 275 -9.31 41.92 13.49
C LYS A 275 -10.38 41.41 12.50
N ASN A 276 -10.15 40.47 11.59
CA ASN A 276 -11.19 40.03 10.62
C ASN A 276 -11.35 38.49 10.55
N GLN A 277 -11.71 37.85 11.66
CA GLN A 277 -11.45 36.42 11.91
C GLN A 277 -12.51 35.40 11.44
N ARG A 278 -13.76 35.78 11.10
CA ARG A 278 -14.77 34.80 10.61
C ARG A 278 -14.61 34.48 9.12
N ASP A 279 -14.24 35.46 8.32
CA ASP A 279 -14.09 35.30 6.87
C ASP A 279 -12.81 34.53 6.49
N ASP A 280 -11.72 34.69 7.25
CA ASP A 280 -10.45 33.96 7.02
C ASP A 280 -10.58 32.44 7.27
N VAL A 281 -11.37 32.01 8.26
CA VAL A 281 -11.63 30.58 8.53
C VAL A 281 -12.51 29.98 7.43
N LEU A 282 -13.39 30.78 6.82
CA LEU A 282 -14.22 30.41 5.66
C LEU A 282 -13.45 30.47 4.32
N GLU A 283 -12.43 31.32 4.18
CA GLU A 283 -11.51 31.26 3.03
C GLU A 283 -10.58 30.04 3.09
N ASP A 284 -10.11 29.69 4.29
CA ASP A 284 -9.43 28.43 4.55
C ASP A 284 -10.37 27.24 4.30
N TYR A 285 -11.66 27.32 4.67
CA TYR A 285 -12.70 26.36 4.24
C TYR A 285 -12.69 26.23 2.71
N ASN A 286 -12.63 27.32 1.94
CA ASN A 286 -12.48 27.23 0.50
C ASN A 286 -11.13 26.65 0.05
N TYR A 287 -10.02 26.79 0.79
CA TYR A 287 -8.75 26.16 0.45
C TYR A 287 -8.73 24.64 0.77
N TYR A 288 -9.14 24.25 1.99
CA TYR A 288 -9.29 22.86 2.42
C TYR A 288 -10.31 22.14 1.53
N PHE A 289 -11.46 22.75 1.27
CA PHE A 289 -12.53 22.17 0.48
C PHE A 289 -12.37 22.35 -1.04
N LYS A 290 -11.68 23.36 -1.60
CA LYS A 290 -11.23 23.32 -3.02
C LYS A 290 -10.18 22.23 -3.22
N GLY A 291 -9.35 21.99 -2.21
CA GLY A 291 -8.46 20.85 -2.13
C GLY A 291 -9.25 19.54 -2.20
N LEU A 292 -10.27 19.39 -1.35
CA LEU A 292 -11.10 18.18 -1.23
C LEU A 292 -12.14 17.99 -2.37
N ASN A 293 -12.68 19.07 -2.94
CA ASN A 293 -13.64 19.05 -4.05
C ASN A 293 -12.99 18.80 -5.42
N LYS A 294 -11.65 18.87 -5.54
CA LYS A 294 -10.95 18.34 -6.71
C LYS A 294 -11.13 16.82 -6.70
N ILE A 295 -12.16 16.32 -7.39
CA ILE A 295 -12.50 14.96 -7.87
C ILE A 295 -12.04 13.75 -7.01
N ARG A 296 -10.79 13.71 -6.55
CA ARG A 296 -10.21 12.74 -5.62
C ARG A 296 -10.83 12.66 -4.23
N TYR A 297 -11.37 13.71 -3.60
CA TYR A 297 -11.69 13.66 -2.14
C TYR A 297 -13.17 13.78 -1.77
N GLN A 298 -14.07 13.57 -2.71
CA GLN A 298 -15.49 13.42 -2.38
C GLN A 298 -15.78 12.18 -1.51
N HIS A 299 -14.84 11.22 -1.42
CA HIS A 299 -15.03 9.94 -0.73
C HIS A 299 -14.44 9.86 0.68
N VAL A 300 -13.78 10.91 1.20
CA VAL A 300 -13.25 10.91 2.59
C VAL A 300 -14.32 11.45 3.54
N GLN A 301 -15.33 10.62 3.80
CA GLN A 301 -16.56 11.01 4.50
C GLN A 301 -16.28 11.33 5.97
N ILE A 302 -15.40 10.54 6.59
CA ILE A 302 -15.08 10.61 8.01
C ILE A 302 -14.52 11.97 8.47
N LEU A 303 -13.63 12.57 7.68
CA LEU A 303 -13.04 13.88 7.97
C LEU A 303 -14.04 15.00 7.72
N ARG A 304 -14.85 14.86 6.67
CA ARG A 304 -15.86 15.84 6.28
C ARG A 304 -16.93 15.97 7.35
N GLU A 305 -17.53 14.86 7.77
CA GLU A 305 -18.56 14.85 8.80
C GLU A 305 -18.05 15.42 10.12
N ARG A 306 -16.85 14.98 10.56
CA ARG A 306 -16.28 15.45 11.82
C ARG A 306 -16.02 16.95 11.84
N TYR A 307 -15.48 17.49 10.75
CA TYR A 307 -15.21 18.92 10.67
C TYR A 307 -16.50 19.75 10.66
N LEU A 308 -17.54 19.29 9.96
CA LEU A 308 -18.85 19.94 9.99
C LEU A 308 -19.44 19.98 11.41
N ASP A 309 -19.31 18.90 12.18
CA ASP A 309 -19.73 18.88 13.57
C ASP A 309 -18.90 19.82 14.45
N TYR A 310 -17.59 19.89 14.22
CA TYR A 310 -16.72 20.85 14.91
C TYR A 310 -17.14 22.31 14.66
N LEU A 311 -17.47 22.66 13.41
CA LEU A 311 -17.95 24.01 13.07
C LEU A 311 -19.26 24.36 13.77
N LYS A 312 -20.20 23.41 13.89
CA LYS A 312 -21.45 23.63 14.65
C LYS A 312 -21.18 23.94 16.12
N CYS A 313 -20.10 23.42 16.71
CA CYS A 313 -19.71 23.71 18.09
C CYS A 313 -19.03 25.08 18.26
N LEU A 314 -18.58 25.72 17.18
CA LEU A 314 -17.97 27.06 17.20
C LEU A 314 -18.96 28.19 16.93
N MET A 315 -20.14 27.87 16.36
CA MET A 315 -21.22 28.82 16.06
C MET A 315 -22.15 29.02 17.25
#